data_AF-A0A1Q4APU3-F1
#
_entry.id   AF-A0A1Q4APU3-F1
#
_cell.length_a   1.000
_cell.length_b   1.000
_cell.length_c   1.000
_cell.angle_alpha   90.00
_cell.angle_beta   90.00
_cell.angle_gamma   90.00
#
_symmetry.space_group_name_H-M   'P 1'
#
loop_
_entity.id
_entity.type
_entity.pdbx_description
1 polymer ?
#
loop_
_entity_poly.entity_id
_entity_poly.type
_entity_poly.pdbx_seq_one_letter_code
_entity_poly.pdbx_strand_id
1 'polypeptide(L)'
;MTDPSPYAAPGAVPPGAVPTAPVARTTTMVRPVAIAIVAAAAVLAVVNGVYAGRFPPGAVVEPIWAFGISVDLVAVALAVLVRLLVVARRPVVPARAGLSVWGPLAAGFAVIALAGWLLTGGAEYWTQGMQRYLSASTGIFFFGIPWVLALMFGEIALRRGDTALHRALAIGALVVGAIIGVAGVAAAVIYGSGLSD
;
A
#
# COMPACT_ATOMS: atom_id res chain seq x y z
N MET A 1 0.86 79.70 11.33
CA MET A 1 -0.11 78.60 11.19
C MET A 1 0.65 77.40 10.65
N THR A 2 1.08 76.54 11.56
CA THR A 2 1.87 75.34 11.28
C THR A 2 0.96 74.14 11.52
N ASP A 3 0.73 73.37 10.47
CA ASP A 3 -0.02 72.12 10.52
C ASP A 3 0.96 70.98 10.88
N PRO A 4 0.85 70.33 12.05
CA PRO A 4 1.71 69.20 12.37
C PRO A 4 1.19 67.94 11.67
N SER A 5 1.94 67.50 10.66
CA SER A 5 1.80 66.19 10.02
C SER A 5 1.73 65.07 11.08
N PRO A 6 0.68 64.22 11.08
CA PRO A 6 0.63 63.08 11.98
C PRO A 6 1.53 61.98 11.41
N TYR A 7 2.72 61.82 11.98
CA TYR A 7 3.50 60.61 11.81
C TYR A 7 2.66 59.44 12.38
N ALA A 8 2.09 58.63 11.50
CA ALA A 8 1.42 57.40 11.89
C ALA A 8 2.45 56.47 12.55
N ALA A 9 2.19 56.07 13.80
CA ALA A 9 3.02 55.11 14.51
C ALA A 9 3.13 53.80 13.68
N PRO A 10 4.31 53.15 13.61
CA PRO A 10 4.44 51.86 12.97
C PRO A 10 3.44 50.87 13.58
N GLY A 11 2.52 50.36 12.76
CA GLY A 11 1.54 49.37 13.18
C GLY A 11 2.23 48.17 13.81
N ALA A 12 1.79 47.76 14.99
CA ALA A 12 2.26 46.56 15.65
C ALA A 12 2.11 45.37 14.68
N VAL A 13 3.23 44.74 14.35
CA VAL A 13 3.24 43.50 13.56
C VAL A 13 2.47 42.45 14.38
N PRO A 14 1.44 41.80 13.82
CA PRO A 14 0.71 40.75 14.52
C PRO A 14 1.71 39.69 15.03
N PRO A 15 1.60 39.19 16.27
CA PRO A 15 2.48 38.15 16.75
C PRO A 15 2.44 36.98 15.75
N GLY A 16 3.59 36.71 15.13
CA GLY A 16 3.75 35.65 14.15
C GLY A 16 3.24 34.35 14.76
N ALA A 17 2.39 33.64 14.03
CA ALA A 17 1.85 32.36 14.44
C ALA A 17 3.01 31.46 14.89
N VAL A 18 3.09 31.19 16.20
CA VAL A 18 4.09 30.28 16.76
C VAL A 18 3.89 28.94 16.04
N PRO A 19 4.94 28.35 15.44
CA PRO A 19 4.83 27.02 14.86
C PRO A 19 4.40 26.06 15.96
N THR A 20 3.14 25.64 15.95
CA THR A 20 2.67 24.57 16.83
C THR A 20 3.49 23.35 16.51
N ALA A 21 4.35 22.95 17.45
CA ALA A 21 5.18 21.76 17.32
C ALA A 21 4.30 20.58 16.88
N PRO A 22 4.72 19.79 15.88
CA PRO A 22 3.92 18.68 15.40
C PRO A 22 3.62 17.73 16.57
N VAL A 23 2.34 17.57 16.89
CA VAL A 23 1.89 16.60 17.90
C VAL A 23 2.41 15.24 17.48
N ALA A 24 3.34 14.69 18.26
CA ALA A 24 3.86 13.35 18.06
C ALA A 24 2.72 12.35 18.27
N ARG A 25 2.03 11.97 17.19
CA ARG A 25 1.08 10.86 17.24
C ARG A 25 1.86 9.61 17.62
N THR A 26 1.52 9.08 18.80
CA THR A 26 2.01 7.86 19.41
C THR A 26 2.15 6.73 18.38
N THR A 27 3.38 6.45 17.96
CA THR A 27 3.74 5.44 16.93
C THR A 27 3.98 4.04 17.53
N THR A 28 3.72 3.85 18.82
CA THR A 28 4.26 2.72 19.60
C THR A 28 3.75 1.35 19.14
N MET A 29 2.50 1.23 18.65
CA MET A 29 1.96 -0.04 18.12
C MET A 29 2.27 -0.30 16.64
N VAL A 30 2.61 0.72 15.85
CA VAL A 30 2.88 0.56 14.41
C VAL A 30 4.23 -0.14 14.18
N ARG A 31 5.19 0.09 15.08
CA ARG A 31 6.54 -0.47 15.02
C ARG A 31 6.59 -2.00 15.16
N PRO A 32 5.98 -2.64 16.18
CA PRO A 32 6.04 -4.09 16.33
C PRO A 32 5.32 -4.84 15.21
N VAL A 33 4.16 -4.36 14.75
CA VAL A 33 3.42 -5.00 13.64
C VAL A 33 4.26 -4.98 12.36
N ALA A 34 4.89 -3.86 12.04
CA ALA A 34 5.67 -3.75 10.82
C ALA A 34 7.00 -4.54 10.89
N ILE A 35 7.62 -4.65 12.08
CA ILE A 35 8.75 -5.59 12.30
C ILE A 35 8.28 -7.03 12.09
N ALA A 36 7.11 -7.40 12.62
CA ALA A 36 6.55 -8.73 12.44
C ALA A 36 6.28 -9.04 10.95
N ILE A 37 5.79 -8.06 10.18
CA ILE A 37 5.58 -8.23 8.73
C ILE A 37 6.92 -8.44 8.00
N VAL A 38 7.95 -7.64 8.30
CA VAL A 38 9.28 -7.81 7.67
C VAL A 38 9.89 -9.16 8.04
N ALA A 39 9.80 -9.56 9.30
CA ALA A 39 10.28 -10.86 9.76
C ALA A 39 9.52 -12.01 9.08
N ALA A 40 8.19 -11.92 8.99
CA ALA A 40 7.36 -12.91 8.31
C ALA A 40 7.72 -13.00 6.81
N ALA A 41 7.87 -11.87 6.12
CA ALA A 41 8.25 -11.84 4.71
C ALA A 41 9.63 -12.49 4.48
N ALA A 42 10.60 -12.20 5.34
CA ALA A 42 11.94 -12.81 5.27
C ALA A 42 11.89 -14.33 5.51
N VAL A 43 11.16 -14.78 6.53
CA VAL A 43 10.97 -16.22 6.81
C VAL A 43 10.28 -16.91 5.63
N LEU A 44 9.21 -16.33 5.09
CA LEU A 44 8.49 -16.88 3.95
C LEU A 44 9.37 -16.93 2.69
N ALA A 45 10.23 -15.94 2.45
CA ALA A 45 11.16 -15.97 1.32
C ALA A 45 12.18 -17.10 1.46
N VAL A 46 12.71 -17.33 2.66
CA VAL A 46 13.62 -18.45 2.95
C VAL A 46 12.91 -19.79 2.77
N VAL A 47 11.72 -19.95 3.34
CA VAL A 47 10.91 -21.17 3.21
C VAL A 47 10.62 -21.44 1.73
N ASN A 48 10.16 -20.44 0.99
CA ASN A 48 9.87 -20.55 -0.43
C ASN A 48 11.12 -20.96 -1.23
N GLY A 49 12.30 -20.38 -0.93
CA GLY A 49 13.57 -20.78 -1.56
C GLY A 49 13.97 -22.24 -1.28
N VAL A 50 13.76 -22.72 -0.05
CA VAL A 50 14.04 -24.12 0.32
C VAL A 50 13.12 -25.10 -0.41
N TYR A 51 11.83 -24.78 -0.52
CA TYR A 51 10.87 -25.61 -1.24
C TYR A 51 11.06 -25.53 -2.76
N ALA A 52 11.49 -24.39 -3.29
CA ALA A 52 11.81 -24.24 -4.70
C ALA A 52 12.94 -25.18 -5.16
N GLY A 53 13.91 -25.44 -4.27
CA GLY A 53 14.99 -26.40 -4.52
C GLY A 53 14.56 -27.87 -4.53
N ARG A 54 13.29 -28.18 -4.24
CA ARG A 54 12.74 -29.54 -4.19
C ARG A 54 11.84 -29.88 -5.38
N PHE A 55 11.71 -29.00 -6.36
CA PHE A 55 10.88 -29.28 -7.53
C PHE A 55 11.47 -30.42 -8.39
N PRO A 56 10.62 -31.29 -8.98
CA PRO A 56 11.07 -32.32 -9.92
C PRO A 56 11.80 -31.71 -11.13
N PRO A 57 12.78 -32.39 -11.74
CA PRO A 57 13.55 -31.87 -12.88
C PRO A 57 12.75 -31.52 -14.15
N GLY A 58 11.46 -31.87 -14.23
CA GLY A 58 10.55 -31.54 -15.34
C GLY A 58 9.57 -30.40 -15.06
N ALA A 59 9.60 -29.83 -13.86
CA ALA A 59 8.74 -28.73 -13.44
C ALA A 59 9.31 -27.40 -13.95
N VAL A 60 8.88 -26.94 -15.13
CA VAL A 60 9.41 -25.71 -15.77
C VAL A 60 8.72 -24.45 -15.24
N VAL A 61 7.49 -24.57 -14.74
CA VAL A 61 6.62 -23.44 -14.42
C VAL A 61 6.75 -23.06 -12.94
N GLU A 62 6.86 -24.06 -12.09
CA GLU A 62 6.93 -23.99 -10.64
C GLU A 62 8.15 -23.19 -10.12
N PRO A 63 9.36 -23.33 -10.70
CA PRO A 63 10.50 -22.49 -10.32
C PRO A 63 10.29 -21.00 -10.68
N ILE A 64 9.59 -20.70 -11.77
CA ILE A 64 9.30 -19.32 -12.21
C ILE A 64 8.34 -18.67 -11.21
N TRP A 65 7.30 -19.38 -10.79
CA TRP A 65 6.38 -18.91 -9.75
C TRP A 65 7.08 -18.74 -8.40
N ALA A 66 7.92 -19.69 -8.00
CA ALA A 66 8.67 -19.58 -6.76
C ALA A 66 9.65 -18.39 -6.79
N PHE A 67 10.29 -18.12 -7.92
CA PHE A 67 11.11 -16.92 -8.08
C PHE A 67 10.26 -15.65 -7.97
N GLY A 68 9.11 -15.58 -8.67
CA GLY A 68 8.19 -14.45 -8.59
C GLY A 68 7.70 -14.17 -7.17
N ILE A 69 7.30 -15.21 -6.44
CA ILE A 69 6.92 -15.13 -5.01
C ILE A 69 8.06 -14.57 -4.16
N SER A 70 9.29 -15.03 -4.38
CA SER A 70 10.45 -14.57 -3.62
C SER A 70 10.73 -13.08 -3.86
N VAL A 71 10.66 -12.65 -5.12
CA VAL A 71 10.81 -11.23 -5.50
C VAL A 71 9.71 -10.38 -4.86
N ASP A 72 8.46 -10.85 -4.87
CA ASP A 72 7.33 -10.14 -4.28
C ASP A 72 7.48 -10.01 -2.75
N LEU A 73 7.84 -11.08 -2.05
CA LEU A 73 8.10 -11.05 -0.60
C LEU A 73 9.22 -10.06 -0.23
N VAL A 74 10.28 -10.00 -1.04
CA VAL A 74 11.36 -9.01 -0.85
C VAL A 74 10.86 -7.59 -1.12
N ALA A 75 10.07 -7.38 -2.16
CA ALA A 75 9.48 -6.08 -2.48
C ALA A 75 8.55 -5.60 -1.35
N VAL A 76 7.72 -6.47 -0.79
CA VAL A 76 6.87 -6.18 0.37
C VAL A 76 7.72 -5.81 1.58
N ALA A 77 8.76 -6.59 1.89
CA ALA A 77 9.67 -6.30 3.00
C ALA A 77 10.31 -4.92 2.85
N LEU A 78 10.80 -4.58 1.65
CA LEU A 78 11.37 -3.27 1.33
C LEU A 78 10.35 -2.15 1.45
N ALA A 79 9.13 -2.34 0.92
CA ALA A 79 8.07 -1.34 1.01
C ALA A 79 7.69 -1.02 2.47
N VAL A 80 7.60 -2.05 3.32
CA VAL A 80 7.35 -1.90 4.77
C VAL A 80 8.52 -1.20 5.46
N LEU A 81 9.77 -1.54 5.09
CA LEU A 81 10.97 -0.89 5.60
C LEU A 81 11.01 0.61 5.24
N VAL A 82 10.77 0.96 3.98
CA VAL A 82 10.69 2.35 3.52
C VAL A 82 9.59 3.09 4.27
N ARG A 83 8.43 2.46 4.44
CA ARG A 83 7.33 3.00 5.23
C ARG A 83 7.74 3.29 6.67
N LEU A 84 8.42 2.37 7.35
CA LEU A 84 8.84 2.51 8.75
C LEU A 84 9.97 3.52 8.95
N LEU A 85 11.00 3.45 8.11
CA LEU A 85 12.21 4.23 8.28
C LEU A 85 12.09 5.64 7.70
N VAL A 86 11.32 5.79 6.62
CA VAL A 86 11.23 7.04 5.86
C VAL A 86 9.87 7.70 6.05
N VAL A 87 8.77 7.02 5.69
CA VAL A 87 7.44 7.67 5.61
C VAL A 87 6.87 7.97 6.99
N ALA A 88 7.00 7.06 7.95
CA ALA A 88 6.47 7.23 9.30
C ALA A 88 7.17 8.33 10.10
N ARG A 89 8.40 8.71 9.71
CA ARG A 89 9.21 9.74 10.38
C ARG A 89 9.07 11.12 9.74
N ARG A 90 8.43 11.24 8.58
CA ARG A 90 8.26 12.52 7.89
C ARG A 90 7.06 13.29 8.44
N PRO A 91 7.21 14.59 8.74
CA PRO A 91 6.08 15.43 9.09
C PRO A 91 5.06 15.44 7.95
N VAL A 92 3.79 15.26 8.29
CA VAL A 92 2.69 15.34 7.32
C VAL A 92 2.50 16.83 6.98
N VAL A 93 2.95 17.22 5.80
CA VAL A 93 2.65 18.55 5.26
C VAL A 93 1.28 18.46 4.58
N PRO A 94 0.27 19.23 5.03
CA PRO A 94 -1.02 19.33 4.36
C PRO A 94 -0.80 19.68 2.89
N ALA A 95 -1.61 19.13 1.97
CA ALA A 95 -1.46 19.51 0.58
C ALA A 95 -1.83 20.99 0.44
N ARG A 96 -1.09 21.74 -0.38
CA ARG A 96 -1.51 23.08 -0.77
C ARG A 96 -2.90 22.95 -1.42
N ALA A 97 -3.84 23.81 -1.05
CA ALA A 97 -5.24 23.77 -1.48
C ALA A 97 -5.36 23.41 -2.98
N GLY A 98 -5.76 22.18 -3.26
CA GLY A 98 -5.74 21.57 -4.59
C GLY A 98 -5.88 20.05 -4.53
N LEU A 99 -6.34 19.44 -5.63
CA LEU A 99 -6.51 18.00 -5.71
C LEU A 99 -5.13 17.34 -5.77
N SER A 100 -4.69 16.77 -4.64
CA SER A 100 -3.43 16.04 -4.54
C SER A 100 -3.37 14.92 -5.58
N VAL A 101 -2.23 14.78 -6.28
CA VAL A 101 -2.02 13.78 -7.35
C VAL A 101 -2.09 12.33 -6.82
N TRP A 102 -1.89 12.13 -5.52
CA TRP A 102 -1.77 10.81 -4.91
C TRP A 102 -3.07 9.99 -4.94
N GLY A 103 -4.22 10.66 -4.86
CA GLY A 103 -5.54 10.02 -4.82
C GLY A 103 -5.93 9.46 -6.18
N PRO A 104 -5.86 10.26 -7.26
CA PRO A 104 -6.01 9.76 -8.63
C PRO A 104 -5.01 8.65 -8.99
N LEU A 105 -3.74 8.76 -8.58
CA LEU A 105 -2.75 7.70 -8.77
C LEU A 105 -3.16 6.41 -8.05
N ALA A 106 -3.55 6.50 -6.77
CA ALA A 106 -4.02 5.36 -6.00
C ALA A 106 -5.20 4.66 -6.68
N ALA A 107 -6.20 5.44 -7.09
CA ALA A 107 -7.38 4.92 -7.77
C ALA A 107 -7.04 4.30 -9.13
N GLY A 108 -6.18 4.94 -9.93
CA GLY A 108 -5.74 4.42 -11.22
C GLY A 108 -5.02 3.08 -11.10
N PHE A 109 -4.08 2.96 -10.17
CA PHE A 109 -3.40 1.70 -9.89
C PHE A 109 -4.34 0.64 -9.32
N ALA A 110 -5.31 1.02 -8.48
CA ALA A 110 -6.32 0.09 -7.96
C ALA A 110 -7.20 -0.47 -9.08
N VAL A 111 -7.60 0.36 -10.04
CA VAL A 111 -8.36 -0.06 -11.23
C VAL A 111 -7.55 -1.02 -12.08
N ILE A 112 -6.27 -0.72 -12.36
CA ILE A 112 -5.38 -1.60 -13.11
C ILE A 112 -5.23 -2.95 -12.40
N ALA A 113 -4.98 -2.93 -11.09
CA ALA A 113 -4.84 -4.13 -10.28
C ALA A 113 -6.12 -4.98 -10.28
N LEU A 114 -7.26 -4.34 -10.06
CA LEU A 114 -8.56 -5.02 -10.04
C LEU A 114 -8.93 -5.60 -11.41
N ALA A 115 -8.79 -4.81 -12.48
CA ALA A 115 -9.07 -5.28 -13.84
C ALA A 115 -8.15 -6.44 -14.20
N GLY A 116 -6.85 -6.31 -13.94
CA GLY A 116 -5.88 -7.37 -14.17
C GLY A 116 -6.20 -8.65 -13.39
N TRP A 117 -6.54 -8.53 -12.10
CA TRP A 117 -6.94 -9.65 -11.27
C TRP A 117 -8.20 -10.33 -11.79
N LEU A 118 -9.26 -9.57 -12.10
CA LEU A 118 -10.51 -10.11 -12.64
C LEU A 118 -10.31 -10.84 -13.97
N LEU A 119 -9.50 -10.28 -14.89
CA LEU A 119 -9.23 -10.84 -16.21
C LEU A 119 -8.40 -12.12 -16.20
N THR A 120 -7.63 -12.36 -15.14
CA THR A 120 -6.71 -13.49 -15.05
C THR A 120 -7.17 -14.59 -14.08
N GLY A 121 -8.43 -14.52 -13.64
CA GLY A 121 -9.04 -15.58 -12.82
C GLY A 121 -9.78 -15.09 -11.57
N GLY A 122 -9.59 -13.82 -11.18
CA GLY A 122 -10.31 -13.22 -10.05
C GLY A 122 -11.84 -13.14 -10.25
N ALA A 123 -12.34 -13.16 -11.48
CA ALA A 123 -13.77 -13.26 -11.75
C ALA A 123 -14.33 -14.66 -11.43
N GLU A 124 -13.53 -15.71 -11.62
CA GLU A 124 -13.90 -17.10 -11.30
C GLU A 124 -14.03 -17.31 -9.80
N TYR A 125 -13.24 -16.59 -9.00
CA TYR A 125 -13.33 -16.58 -7.52
C TYR A 125 -14.77 -16.33 -7.04
N TRP A 126 -15.52 -15.43 -7.69
CA TRP A 126 -16.88 -15.08 -7.30
C TRP A 126 -17.95 -15.98 -7.90
N THR A 127 -17.68 -16.60 -9.05
CA THR A 127 -18.69 -17.35 -9.81
C THR A 127 -18.58 -18.86 -9.63
N GLN A 128 -17.38 -19.38 -9.40
CA GLN A 128 -17.08 -20.81 -9.29
C GLN A 128 -16.53 -21.19 -7.90
N GLY A 129 -16.33 -20.21 -7.02
CA GLY A 129 -15.75 -20.41 -5.69
C GLY A 129 -14.23 -20.59 -5.72
N MET A 130 -13.63 -20.80 -4.54
CA MET A 130 -12.18 -20.87 -4.32
C MET A 130 -11.51 -22.16 -4.83
N GLN A 131 -12.00 -22.76 -5.91
CA GLN A 131 -11.58 -24.12 -6.31
C GLN A 131 -10.27 -24.17 -7.11
N ARG A 132 -9.72 -23.04 -7.57
CA ARG A 132 -8.50 -23.03 -8.38
C ARG A 132 -7.52 -21.98 -7.86
N TYR A 133 -6.51 -22.44 -7.13
CA TYR A 133 -5.48 -21.55 -6.58
C TYR A 133 -4.79 -20.75 -7.68
N LEU A 134 -4.43 -21.43 -8.76
CA LEU A 134 -3.72 -20.84 -9.89
C LEU A 134 -4.45 -19.63 -10.46
N SER A 135 -5.77 -19.69 -10.66
CA SER A 135 -6.53 -18.59 -11.27
C SER A 135 -6.70 -17.41 -10.29
N ALA A 136 -6.88 -17.70 -9.00
CA ALA A 136 -6.95 -16.66 -7.97
C ALA A 136 -5.60 -15.95 -7.72
N SER A 137 -4.49 -16.68 -7.79
CA SER A 137 -3.15 -16.19 -7.48
C SER A 137 -2.48 -15.53 -8.69
N THR A 138 -2.75 -15.97 -9.91
CA THR A 138 -2.12 -15.46 -11.14
C THR A 138 -2.26 -13.95 -11.26
N GLY A 139 -3.46 -13.42 -11.07
CA GLY A 139 -3.69 -11.98 -11.16
C GLY A 139 -2.95 -11.17 -10.10
N ILE A 140 -2.76 -11.72 -8.91
CA ILE A 140 -2.04 -11.06 -7.82
C ILE A 140 -0.55 -10.94 -8.16
N PHE A 141 0.04 -11.97 -8.76
CA PHE A 141 1.46 -11.93 -9.14
C PHE A 141 1.72 -11.08 -10.38
N PHE A 142 0.89 -11.18 -11.43
CA PHE A 142 1.07 -10.38 -12.65
C PHE A 142 0.75 -8.90 -12.44
N PHE A 143 -0.20 -8.59 -11.57
CA PHE A 143 -0.61 -7.21 -11.25
C PHE A 143 -0.20 -6.77 -9.84
N GLY A 144 0.78 -7.46 -9.25
CA GLY A 144 1.28 -7.18 -7.90
C GLY A 144 1.88 -5.79 -7.77
N ILE A 145 2.63 -5.33 -8.78
CA ILE A 145 3.19 -3.97 -8.79
C ILE A 145 2.07 -2.91 -8.76
N PRO A 146 1.09 -2.89 -9.70
CA PRO A 146 -0.07 -2.01 -9.59
C PRO A 146 -0.80 -2.11 -8.25
N TRP A 147 -0.99 -3.32 -7.73
CA TRP A 147 -1.68 -3.53 -6.45
C TRP A 147 -0.95 -2.88 -5.26
N VAL A 148 0.36 -3.09 -5.15
CA VAL A 148 1.18 -2.49 -4.09
C VAL A 148 1.23 -0.97 -4.23
N LEU A 149 1.38 -0.46 -5.46
CA LEU A 149 1.36 0.99 -5.71
C LEU A 149 0.02 1.62 -5.34
N ALA A 150 -1.10 0.95 -5.61
CA ALA A 150 -2.44 1.41 -5.19
C ALA A 150 -2.53 1.56 -3.67
N LEU A 151 -2.02 0.58 -2.92
CA LEU A 151 -1.99 0.60 -1.46
C LEU A 151 -1.09 1.72 -0.93
N MET A 152 0.13 1.85 -1.46
CA MET A 152 1.09 2.88 -1.04
C MET A 152 0.57 4.29 -1.31
N PHE A 153 0.09 4.56 -2.52
CA PHE A 153 -0.45 5.87 -2.86
C PHE A 153 -1.77 6.16 -2.16
N GLY A 154 -2.65 5.18 -1.99
CA GLY A 154 -3.91 5.33 -1.28
C GLY A 154 -3.66 5.73 0.17
N GLU A 155 -2.64 5.15 0.78
CA GLU A 155 -2.32 5.47 2.15
C GLU A 155 -1.62 6.84 2.31
N ILE A 156 -0.74 7.22 1.38
CA ILE A 156 -0.18 8.58 1.32
C ILE A 156 -1.30 9.61 1.10
N ALA A 157 -2.24 9.31 0.21
CA ALA A 157 -3.41 10.13 -0.10
C ALA A 157 -4.31 10.31 1.13
N LEU A 158 -4.57 9.25 1.90
CA LEU A 158 -5.33 9.32 3.15
C LEU A 158 -4.67 10.21 4.20
N ARG A 159 -3.34 10.13 4.35
CA ARG A 159 -2.59 10.95 5.30
C ARG A 159 -2.63 12.43 4.96
N ARG A 160 -2.67 12.76 3.67
CA ARG A 160 -2.68 14.14 3.15
C ARG A 160 -4.07 14.66 2.81
N GLY A 161 -5.12 13.86 3.00
CA GLY A 161 -6.43 14.09 2.38
C GLY A 161 -7.17 15.31 2.92
N ASP A 162 -7.09 16.40 2.16
CA ASP A 162 -7.72 17.69 2.48
C ASP A 162 -9.17 17.81 1.95
N THR A 163 -9.59 16.94 1.01
CA THR A 163 -10.95 16.94 0.44
C THR A 163 -11.65 15.58 0.53
N ALA A 164 -12.98 15.58 0.58
CA ALA A 164 -13.79 14.35 0.70
C ALA A 164 -13.59 13.39 -0.48
N LEU A 165 -13.53 13.92 -1.72
CA LEU A 165 -13.27 13.11 -2.91
C LEU A 165 -11.91 12.42 -2.85
N HIS A 166 -10.87 13.12 -2.40
CA HIS A 166 -9.54 12.54 -2.27
C HIS A 166 -9.51 11.39 -1.26
N ARG A 167 -10.19 11.55 -0.12
CA ARG A 167 -10.36 10.48 0.87
C ARG A 167 -11.14 9.30 0.30
N ALA A 168 -12.21 9.55 -0.46
CA ALA A 168 -12.99 8.49 -1.08
C ALA A 168 -12.17 7.66 -2.07
N LEU A 169 -11.38 8.31 -2.95
CA LEU A 169 -10.48 7.63 -3.89
C LEU A 169 -9.43 6.79 -3.16
N ALA A 170 -8.85 7.37 -2.11
CA ALA A 170 -7.83 6.71 -1.31
C ALA A 170 -8.38 5.49 -0.54
N ILE A 171 -9.54 5.62 0.10
CA ILE A 171 -10.25 4.52 0.77
C ILE A 171 -10.64 3.46 -0.26
N GLY A 172 -11.19 3.85 -1.40
CA GLY A 172 -11.57 2.93 -2.47
C GLY A 172 -10.38 2.09 -2.95
N ALA A 173 -9.23 2.72 -3.17
CA ALA A 173 -8.00 2.02 -3.54
C ALA A 173 -7.55 1.02 -2.45
N LEU A 174 -7.61 1.41 -1.17
CA LEU A 174 -7.28 0.50 -0.07
C LEU A 174 -8.26 -0.66 0.06
N VAL A 175 -9.57 -0.42 -0.10
CA VAL A 175 -10.60 -1.46 -0.04
C VAL A 175 -10.41 -2.45 -1.18
N VAL A 176 -10.19 -1.98 -2.41
CA VAL A 176 -9.86 -2.85 -3.56
C VAL A 176 -8.61 -3.67 -3.28
N GLY A 177 -7.55 -3.03 -2.79
CA GLY A 177 -6.32 -3.74 -2.44
C GLY A 177 -6.53 -4.78 -1.34
N ALA A 178 -7.37 -4.50 -0.34
CA ALA A 178 -7.70 -5.44 0.71
C ALA A 178 -8.51 -6.63 0.18
N ILE A 179 -9.47 -6.41 -0.72
CA ILE A 179 -10.26 -7.47 -1.35
C ILE A 179 -9.34 -8.44 -2.10
N ILE A 180 -8.45 -7.91 -2.95
CA ILE A 180 -7.49 -8.72 -3.72
C ILE A 180 -6.58 -9.50 -2.76
N GLY A 181 -6.07 -8.85 -1.71
CA GLY A 181 -5.22 -9.50 -0.71
C GLY A 181 -5.93 -10.62 0.06
N VAL A 182 -7.15 -10.38 0.55
CA VAL A 182 -7.94 -11.38 1.27
C VAL A 182 -8.26 -12.58 0.38
N ALA A 183 -8.66 -12.33 -0.87
CA ALA A 183 -8.92 -13.39 -1.84
C ALA A 183 -7.67 -14.25 -2.08
N GLY A 184 -6.50 -13.62 -2.25
CA GLY A 184 -5.22 -14.31 -2.41
C GLY A 184 -4.82 -15.15 -1.21
N VAL A 185 -4.92 -14.60 0.00
CA VAL A 185 -4.62 -15.31 1.24
C VAL A 185 -5.57 -16.50 1.42
N ALA A 186 -6.85 -16.30 1.21
CA ALA A 186 -7.83 -17.37 1.36
C ALA A 186 -7.62 -18.49 0.34
N ALA A 187 -7.32 -18.16 -0.93
CA ALA A 187 -6.95 -19.13 -1.95
C ALA A 187 -5.68 -19.92 -1.54
N ALA A 188 -4.65 -19.24 -1.01
CA ALA A 188 -3.43 -19.88 -0.54
C ALA A 188 -3.67 -20.81 0.66
N VAL A 189 -4.53 -20.43 1.61
CA VAL A 189 -4.89 -21.27 2.76
C VAL A 189 -5.63 -22.52 2.30
N ILE A 190 -6.60 -22.40 1.40
CA ILE A 190 -7.38 -23.53 0.89
C ILE A 190 -6.48 -24.50 0.14
N TYR A 191 -5.63 -23.99 -0.76
CA TYR A 191 -4.63 -24.79 -1.46
C TYR A 191 -3.67 -25.50 -0.50
N GLY A 192 -3.11 -24.74 0.46
CA GLY A 192 -2.19 -25.29 1.46
C GLY A 192 -2.84 -26.33 2.38
N SER A 193 -4.16 -26.31 2.53
CA SER A 193 -4.94 -27.31 3.27
C SER A 193 -5.37 -28.53 2.43
N GLY A 194 -5.05 -28.56 1.14
CA GLY A 194 -5.45 -29.63 0.21
C GLY A 194 -6.95 -29.64 -0.13
N LEU A 195 -7.63 -28.51 0.07
CA LEU A 195 -9.06 -28.34 -0.21
C LEU A 195 -9.33 -27.83 -1.64
N SER A 196 -8.29 -27.45 -2.38
CA SER A 196 -8.34 -27.05 -3.79
C SER A 196 -7.12 -27.54 -4.54
N ASP A 197 -7.25 -27.55 -5.87
CA ASP A 197 -6.19 -27.84 -6.83
C ASP A 197 -5.17 -26.69 -6.97
#